data_AF-V2G122-F1
#
_entry.id   AF-V2G122-F1
#
_cell.length_a   1.000
_cell.length_b   1.000
_cell.length_c   1.000
_cell.angle_alpha   90.00
_cell.angle_beta   90.00
_cell.angle_gamma   90.00
#
_symmetry.space_group_name_H-M   'P 1'
#
loop_
_entity.id
_entity.type
_entity.pdbx_description
1 polymer ?
#
loop_
_entity_poly.entity_id
_entity_poly.type
_entity_poly.pdbx_seq_one_letter_code
_entity_poly.pdbx_strand_id
1 'polypeptide(L)'
;MFWLLYLLPATLAASKVGSGHGFFAGLATLIAVLVAQSVFLFWLSGRMSGVVATATTEETPRQRTPVPLQVGEKARFKRLLLMDGAEGRHDATRRLYEDLRATISEYLEVEAGRDGSDAAMVSSMELAAGHDATSHQNDALVVFRSRDYAWAGFRFGGESFRFSCWSISTIRFTDVLPAKGDGYYAVTLQFKASARNRPSETSYRSRGVGGFLILSDHPASRADNITATLREIAAVLGAKYEYQTTMNV
;
A
#
# COMPACT_ATOMS: atom_id res chain seq x y z
N MET A 1 -0.04 7.95 36.98
CA MET A 1 -1.22 8.79 37.29
C MET A 1 -2.49 8.42 36.53
N PHE A 2 -2.42 7.93 35.27
CA PHE A 2 -3.60 7.53 34.48
C PHE A 2 -4.44 6.37 35.05
N TRP A 3 -3.81 5.41 35.72
CA TRP A 3 -4.50 4.25 36.30
C TRP A 3 -5.54 4.61 37.37
N LEU A 4 -5.30 5.69 38.13
CA LEU A 4 -6.24 6.17 39.15
C LEU A 4 -7.53 6.73 38.53
N LEU A 5 -7.44 7.39 37.37
CA LEU A 5 -8.61 7.91 36.64
C LEU A 5 -9.40 6.80 35.94
N TYR A 6 -8.73 5.71 35.54
CA TYR A 6 -9.37 4.56 34.90
C TYR A 6 -10.22 3.73 35.87
N LEU A 7 -9.71 3.53 37.09
CA LEU A 7 -10.34 2.70 38.11
C LEU A 7 -11.47 3.41 38.87
N LEU A 8 -11.45 4.74 38.94
CA LEU A 8 -12.39 5.55 39.73
C LEU A 8 -13.87 5.32 39.39
N PRO A 9 -14.27 5.25 38.09
CA PRO A 9 -15.66 5.00 37.73
C PRO A 9 -16.11 3.57 38.08
N ALA A 10 -15.22 2.59 37.90
CA ALA A 10 -15.50 1.19 38.20
C ALA A 10 -15.65 0.94 39.71
N THR A 11 -14.81 1.57 40.53
CA THR A 11 -14.86 1.43 42.00
C THR A 11 -16.07 2.14 42.60
N LEU A 12 -16.46 3.32 42.09
CA LEU A 12 -17.68 4.02 42.51
C LEU A 12 -18.95 3.24 42.18
N ALA A 13 -19.03 2.68 40.96
CA ALA A 13 -20.17 1.87 40.54
C ALA A 13 -20.27 0.57 41.36
N ALA A 14 -19.14 -0.11 41.58
CA ALA A 14 -19.08 -1.33 42.38
C ALA A 14 -19.47 -1.11 43.85
N SER A 15 -19.04 0.01 44.45
CA SER A 15 -19.39 0.36 45.84
C SER A 15 -20.89 0.59 46.02
N LYS A 16 -21.54 1.26 45.06
CA LYS A 16 -22.98 1.55 45.09
C LYS A 16 -23.85 0.32 44.86
N VAL A 17 -23.41 -0.61 44.01
CA VAL A 17 -24.15 -1.87 43.77
C VAL A 17 -23.89 -2.88 44.88
N GLY A 18 -22.65 -2.98 45.37
CA GLY A 18 -22.27 -3.88 46.45
C GLY A 18 -22.99 -3.60 47.76
N SER A 19 -23.28 -2.33 48.06
CA SER A 19 -24.03 -1.95 49.28
C SER A 19 -25.51 -2.37 49.24
N GLY A 20 -26.11 -2.51 48.05
CA GLY A 20 -27.52 -2.91 47.89
C GLY A 20 -27.75 -4.38 47.54
N HIS A 21 -26.78 -5.04 46.89
CA HIS A 21 -26.98 -6.35 46.25
C HIS A 21 -25.89 -7.38 46.62
N GLY A 22 -25.01 -7.04 47.57
CA GLY A 22 -23.98 -7.94 48.07
C GLY A 22 -22.67 -7.90 47.29
N PHE A 23 -21.62 -8.45 47.91
CA PHE A 23 -20.23 -8.35 47.45
C PHE A 23 -20.02 -8.85 46.00
N PHE A 24 -20.64 -9.99 45.64
CA PHE A 24 -20.50 -10.56 44.30
C PHE A 24 -21.13 -9.71 43.21
N ALA A 25 -22.24 -9.00 43.50
CA ALA A 25 -22.84 -8.06 42.56
C ALA A 25 -21.98 -6.81 42.36
N GLY A 26 -21.30 -6.35 43.42
CA GLY A 26 -20.28 -5.30 43.34
C GLY A 26 -19.09 -5.69 42.46
N LEU A 27 -18.58 -6.93 42.63
CA LEU A 27 -17.47 -7.45 41.83
C LEU A 27 -17.83 -7.62 40.34
N ALA A 28 -19.03 -8.16 40.05
CA ALA A 28 -19.52 -8.28 38.68
C ALA A 28 -19.66 -6.91 38.01
N THR A 29 -20.13 -5.90 38.75
CA THR A 29 -20.24 -4.52 38.26
C THR A 29 -18.87 -3.91 37.95
N LEU A 30 -17.87 -4.18 38.80
CA LEU A 30 -16.50 -3.72 38.57
C LEU A 30 -15.93 -4.26 37.24
N ILE A 31 -16.10 -5.56 36.98
CA ILE A 31 -15.66 -6.21 35.74
C ILE A 31 -16.41 -5.64 34.54
N ALA A 32 -17.74 -5.53 34.63
CA ALA A 32 -18.57 -5.03 33.53
C ALA A 32 -18.21 -3.60 33.12
N VAL A 33 -17.96 -2.71 34.10
CA VAL A 33 -17.56 -1.33 33.83
C VAL A 33 -16.16 -1.27 33.19
N LEU A 34 -15.20 -2.08 33.67
CA LEU A 34 -13.87 -2.15 33.07
C LEU A 34 -13.89 -2.68 31.63
N VAL A 35 -14.75 -3.67 31.34
CA VAL A 35 -14.93 -4.19 29.98
C VAL A 35 -15.57 -3.13 29.08
N ALA A 36 -16.62 -2.44 29.56
CA ALA A 36 -17.26 -1.37 28.81
C ALA A 36 -16.31 -0.19 28.54
N GLN A 37 -15.48 0.19 29.53
CA GLN A 37 -14.43 1.21 29.36
C GLN A 37 -13.37 0.77 28.35
N SER A 38 -12.96 -0.50 28.37
CA SER A 38 -12.00 -1.05 27.40
C SER A 38 -12.56 -1.04 25.98
N VAL A 39 -13.82 -1.45 25.80
CA VAL A 39 -14.52 -1.42 24.51
C VAL A 39 -14.70 0.01 24.03
N PHE A 40 -15.07 0.94 24.93
CA PHE A 40 -15.21 2.35 24.60
C PHE A 40 -13.86 2.97 24.21
N LEU A 41 -12.77 2.67 24.92
CA LEU A 41 -11.43 3.13 24.55
C LEU A 41 -10.92 2.51 23.26
N PHE A 42 -11.22 1.24 22.98
CA PHE A 42 -10.89 0.59 21.71
C PHE A 42 -11.69 1.19 20.55
N TRP A 43 -12.96 1.52 20.77
CA TRP A 43 -13.77 2.24 19.80
C TRP A 43 -13.30 3.68 19.61
N LEU A 44 -12.93 4.37 20.70
CA LEU A 44 -12.39 5.72 20.66
C LEU A 44 -11.02 5.73 19.99
N SER A 45 -10.17 4.72 20.20
CA SER A 45 -8.90 4.58 19.50
C SER A 45 -9.13 4.30 18.02
N GLY A 46 -10.07 3.43 17.65
CA GLY A 46 -10.46 3.25 16.24
C GLY A 46 -10.97 4.54 15.59
N ARG A 47 -11.66 5.40 16.35
CA ARG A 47 -12.16 6.70 15.88
C ARG A 47 -11.08 7.78 15.87
N MET A 48 -10.17 7.77 16.85
CA MET A 48 -9.01 8.66 16.91
C MET A 48 -7.93 8.26 15.90
N SER A 49 -7.73 6.99 15.57
CA SER A 49 -6.91 6.58 14.42
C SER A 49 -7.52 7.11 13.10
N GLY A 50 -8.84 7.26 13.04
CA GLY A 50 -9.53 7.95 11.93
C GLY A 50 -9.48 9.49 11.97
N VAL A 51 -9.18 10.11 13.11
CA VAL A 51 -9.15 11.58 13.32
C VAL A 51 -7.72 12.11 13.49
N VAL A 52 -6.75 11.28 13.87
CA VAL A 52 -5.31 11.54 13.81
C VAL A 52 -4.79 11.34 12.39
N ALA A 53 -5.56 10.66 11.53
CA ALA A 53 -5.44 10.73 10.07
C ALA A 53 -5.89 12.09 9.47
N THR A 54 -6.06 13.13 10.28
CA THR A 54 -6.04 14.54 9.82
C THR A 54 -4.83 15.31 10.34
N ALA A 55 -3.71 14.62 10.63
CA ALA A 55 -2.41 15.27 10.58
C ALA A 55 -2.14 15.67 9.12
N THR A 56 -2.06 16.98 8.90
CA THR A 56 -1.76 17.70 7.67
C THR A 56 -1.63 16.81 6.45
N THR A 57 -2.71 16.65 5.70
CA THR A 57 -2.59 16.37 4.27
C THR A 57 -1.84 17.58 3.70
N GLU A 58 -0.51 17.50 3.60
CA GLU A 58 0.12 18.10 2.44
C GLU A 58 -0.59 17.45 1.27
N GLU A 59 -1.60 18.13 0.75
CA GLU A 59 -2.12 17.82 -0.56
C GLU A 59 -0.93 18.02 -1.49
N THR A 60 -0.16 16.94 -1.69
CA THR A 60 0.75 16.86 -2.81
C THR A 60 -0.14 17.22 -3.98
N PRO A 61 0.10 18.35 -4.68
CA PRO A 61 -0.73 18.75 -5.78
C PRO A 61 -0.84 17.56 -6.73
N ARG A 62 -1.98 17.39 -7.42
CA ARG A 62 -2.03 16.49 -8.59
C ARG A 62 -1.02 17.00 -9.60
N GLN A 63 0.26 16.71 -9.41
CA GLN A 63 1.32 17.16 -10.28
C GLN A 63 1.20 16.32 -11.54
N ARG A 64 0.53 16.92 -12.53
CA ARG A 64 0.63 16.58 -13.93
C ARG A 64 1.98 17.03 -14.50
N THR A 65 3.07 16.93 -13.72
CA THR A 65 4.39 17.06 -14.31
C THR A 65 4.52 15.85 -15.24
N PRO A 66 4.60 16.04 -16.58
CA PRO A 66 4.64 14.91 -17.48
C PRO A 66 5.92 14.14 -17.18
N VAL A 67 5.82 12.96 -16.59
CA VAL A 67 6.98 12.07 -16.45
C VAL A 67 7.48 11.82 -17.87
N PRO A 68 8.77 12.06 -18.17
CA PRO A 68 9.30 11.80 -19.50
C PRO A 68 9.20 10.31 -19.77
N LEU A 69 8.25 9.92 -20.62
CA LEU A 69 8.02 8.55 -21.04
C LEU A 69 8.78 8.28 -22.33
N GLN A 70 9.45 7.13 -22.38
CA GLN A 70 10.00 6.59 -23.61
C GLN A 70 8.86 6.15 -24.52
N VAL A 71 8.99 6.45 -25.80
CA VAL A 71 7.97 6.14 -26.80
C VAL A 71 8.36 4.84 -27.48
N GLY A 72 7.64 3.77 -27.18
CA GLY A 72 7.69 2.53 -27.94
C GLY A 72 6.63 2.48 -29.04
N GLU A 73 6.68 1.40 -29.79
CA GLU A 73 5.78 1.05 -30.90
C GLU A 73 4.35 0.92 -30.39
N LYS A 74 4.11 0.04 -29.40
CA LYS A 74 2.76 -0.25 -28.86
C LYS A 74 2.41 0.55 -27.60
N ALA A 75 3.41 0.96 -26.83
CA ALA A 75 3.22 1.60 -25.53
C ALA A 75 4.19 2.75 -25.28
N ARG A 76 3.79 3.66 -24.39
CA ARG A 76 4.70 4.58 -23.71
C ARG A 76 5.12 3.96 -22.40
N PHE A 77 6.40 4.03 -22.07
CA PHE A 77 6.93 3.31 -20.91
C PHE A 77 8.02 4.09 -20.19
N LYS A 78 8.31 3.64 -18.98
CA LYS A 78 9.36 4.16 -18.12
C LYS A 78 10.08 2.99 -17.47
N ARG A 79 11.40 3.04 -17.47
CA ARG A 79 12.29 2.11 -16.75
C ARG A 79 12.55 2.68 -15.37
N LEU A 80 12.42 1.83 -14.36
CA LEU A 80 12.50 2.19 -12.95
C LEU A 80 13.50 1.27 -12.26
N LEU A 81 14.37 1.88 -11.45
CA LEU A 81 15.28 1.16 -10.57
C LEU A 81 14.79 1.39 -9.14
N LEU A 82 14.42 0.30 -8.46
CA LEU A 82 13.89 0.38 -7.11
C LEU A 82 14.97 0.78 -6.08
N MET A 83 16.22 0.37 -6.33
CA MET A 83 17.37 0.60 -5.45
C MET A 83 18.57 1.12 -6.24
N ASP A 84 19.25 2.14 -5.72
CA ASP A 84 20.46 2.70 -6.35
C ASP A 84 21.68 1.77 -6.22
N GLY A 85 21.74 0.91 -5.20
CA GLY A 85 22.77 -0.12 -5.06
C GLY A 85 22.56 -1.30 -6.02
N ALA A 86 23.64 -1.95 -6.47
CA ALA A 86 23.56 -3.11 -7.37
C ALA A 86 23.23 -4.42 -6.63
N GLU A 87 23.70 -4.55 -5.38
CA GLU A 87 23.49 -5.73 -4.55
C GLU A 87 22.01 -5.89 -4.15
N GLY A 88 21.44 -7.08 -4.37
CA GLY A 88 20.05 -7.39 -4.05
C GLY A 88 18.98 -6.65 -4.88
N ARG A 89 19.38 -5.77 -5.82
CA ARG A 89 18.44 -4.99 -6.64
C ARG A 89 17.54 -5.88 -7.49
N HIS A 90 18.13 -6.86 -8.19
CA HIS A 90 17.39 -7.76 -9.05
C HIS A 90 16.26 -8.47 -8.28
N ASP A 91 16.60 -9.05 -7.12
CA ASP A 91 15.65 -9.79 -6.28
C ASP A 91 14.58 -8.88 -5.68
N ALA A 92 14.96 -7.66 -5.27
CA ALA A 92 14.03 -6.66 -4.78
C ALA A 92 13.03 -6.22 -5.85
N THR A 93 13.51 -5.93 -7.06
CA THR A 93 12.67 -5.57 -8.20
C THR A 93 11.78 -6.73 -8.64
N ARG A 94 12.33 -7.96 -8.69
CA ARG A 94 11.58 -9.18 -9.00
C ARG A 94 10.44 -9.38 -8.00
N ARG A 95 10.73 -9.26 -6.71
CA ARG A 95 9.72 -9.40 -5.65
C ARG A 95 8.62 -8.36 -5.78
N LEU A 96 8.98 -7.09 -6.01
CA LEU A 96 8.01 -6.03 -6.27
C LEU A 96 7.12 -6.35 -7.48
N TYR A 97 7.70 -6.86 -8.57
CA TYR A 97 6.95 -7.26 -9.75
C TYR A 97 5.94 -8.38 -9.44
N GLU A 98 6.35 -9.43 -8.72
CA GLU A 98 5.46 -10.51 -8.32
C GLU A 98 4.36 -10.05 -7.35
N ASP A 99 4.71 -9.21 -6.36
CA ASP A 99 3.75 -8.67 -5.39
C ASP A 99 2.71 -7.77 -6.07
N LEU A 100 3.14 -6.94 -7.04
CA LEU A 100 2.25 -6.15 -7.89
C LEU A 100 1.33 -7.06 -8.71
N ARG A 101 1.88 -8.07 -9.38
CA ARG A 101 1.11 -9.00 -10.20
C ARG A 101 0.07 -9.75 -9.36
N ALA A 102 0.47 -10.30 -8.23
CA ALA A 102 -0.40 -11.02 -7.31
C ALA A 102 -1.52 -10.12 -6.81
N THR A 103 -1.18 -8.95 -6.25
CA THR A 103 -2.15 -8.00 -5.72
C THR A 103 -3.12 -7.52 -6.79
N ILE A 104 -2.65 -7.20 -7.99
CA ILE A 104 -3.52 -6.72 -9.08
C ILE A 104 -4.46 -7.83 -9.57
N SER A 105 -3.98 -9.07 -9.64
CA SER A 105 -4.77 -10.22 -10.12
C SER A 105 -5.93 -10.58 -9.17
N GLU A 106 -5.86 -10.20 -7.90
CA GLU A 106 -6.97 -10.37 -6.96
C GLU A 106 -8.20 -9.50 -7.32
N TYR A 107 -7.97 -8.36 -7.98
CA TYR A 107 -9.00 -7.36 -8.28
C TYR A 107 -9.33 -7.28 -9.76
N LEU A 108 -8.36 -7.51 -10.64
CA LEU A 108 -8.49 -7.31 -12.07
C LEU A 108 -8.23 -8.60 -12.83
N GLU A 109 -8.77 -8.68 -14.04
CA GLU A 109 -8.29 -9.66 -15.02
C GLU A 109 -6.94 -9.19 -15.57
N VAL A 110 -5.98 -10.11 -15.57
CA VAL A 110 -4.59 -9.84 -15.93
C VAL A 110 -4.19 -10.79 -17.04
N GLU A 111 -3.69 -10.23 -18.13
CA GLU A 111 -3.12 -10.99 -19.23
C GLU A 111 -1.60 -11.00 -19.08
N ALA A 112 -1.06 -12.18 -18.76
CA ALA A 112 0.38 -12.39 -18.63
C ALA A 112 0.95 -12.95 -19.93
N GLY A 113 2.19 -12.58 -20.24
CA GLY A 113 2.89 -13.08 -21.40
C GLY A 113 4.39 -12.87 -21.30
N ARG A 114 5.10 -13.42 -22.28
CA ARG A 114 6.55 -13.25 -22.43
C ARG A 114 6.84 -12.27 -23.55
N ASP A 115 8.11 -11.89 -23.70
CA ASP A 115 8.56 -11.09 -24.84
C ASP A 115 8.04 -11.64 -26.17
N GLY A 116 7.60 -10.75 -27.06
CA GLY A 116 6.95 -11.09 -28.33
C GLY A 116 5.45 -11.41 -28.23
N SER A 117 4.87 -11.58 -27.04
CA SER A 117 3.41 -11.70 -26.87
C SER A 117 2.70 -10.34 -26.94
N ASP A 118 1.38 -10.36 -27.14
CA ASP A 118 0.56 -9.14 -27.09
C ASP A 118 0.58 -8.46 -25.72
N ALA A 119 0.81 -9.21 -24.64
CA ALA A 119 0.94 -8.68 -23.29
C ALA A 119 2.29 -7.98 -23.05
N ALA A 120 3.31 -8.25 -23.85
CA ALA A 120 4.65 -7.69 -23.67
C ALA A 120 4.68 -6.17 -23.78
N MET A 121 3.89 -5.59 -24.70
CA MET A 121 3.66 -4.13 -24.95
C MET A 121 4.91 -3.27 -25.22
N VAL A 122 6.07 -3.67 -24.73
CA VAL A 122 7.40 -3.11 -24.88
C VAL A 122 8.32 -4.30 -25.10
N SER A 123 9.04 -4.33 -26.21
CA SER A 123 9.93 -5.41 -26.61
C SER A 123 11.31 -5.29 -25.96
N SER A 124 12.05 -6.40 -25.88
CA SER A 124 13.46 -6.37 -25.42
C SER A 124 14.34 -5.48 -26.30
N MET A 125 14.05 -5.40 -27.61
CA MET A 125 14.80 -4.57 -28.55
C MET A 125 14.63 -3.07 -28.27
N GLU A 126 13.42 -2.63 -27.95
CA GLU A 126 13.15 -1.24 -27.55
C GLU A 126 13.83 -0.89 -26.22
N LEU A 127 13.90 -1.84 -25.29
CA LEU A 127 14.62 -1.65 -24.02
C LEU A 127 16.14 -1.53 -24.23
N ALA A 128 16.68 -2.24 -25.23
CA ALA A 128 18.10 -2.20 -25.55
C ALA A 128 18.53 -0.93 -26.30
N ALA A 129 17.66 -0.37 -27.14
CA ALA A 129 17.97 0.82 -27.95
C ALA A 129 18.12 2.11 -27.13
N GLY A 130 17.56 2.18 -25.92
CA GLY A 130 17.58 3.37 -25.07
C GLY A 130 18.64 3.38 -23.96
N HIS A 131 19.69 2.57 -24.05
CA HIS A 131 20.50 2.20 -22.88
C HIS A 131 21.95 2.68 -22.92
N ASP A 132 22.39 3.37 -21.85
CA ASP A 132 23.80 3.55 -21.53
C ASP A 132 24.32 2.29 -20.80
N ALA A 133 25.46 1.75 -21.24
CA ALA A 133 25.97 0.39 -20.98
C ALA A 133 26.12 -0.09 -19.51
N THR A 134 25.72 0.69 -18.50
CA THR A 134 26.03 0.48 -17.08
C THR A 134 24.89 -0.10 -16.23
N SER A 135 23.64 -0.14 -16.71
CA SER A 135 22.52 -0.75 -15.96
C SER A 135 22.13 -2.10 -16.57
N HIS A 136 22.10 -3.19 -15.80
CA HIS A 136 21.66 -4.47 -16.37
C HIS A 136 20.18 -4.37 -16.73
N GLN A 137 19.83 -4.55 -18.02
CA GLN A 137 18.45 -4.47 -18.53
C GLN A 137 17.47 -5.38 -17.77
N ASN A 138 17.99 -6.44 -17.15
CA ASN A 138 17.22 -7.40 -16.39
C ASN A 138 16.88 -6.96 -14.95
N ASP A 139 17.40 -5.83 -14.47
CA ASP A 139 17.18 -5.38 -13.08
C ASP A 139 16.15 -4.25 -12.97
N ALA A 140 15.73 -3.69 -14.10
CA ALA A 140 14.79 -2.59 -14.16
C ALA A 140 13.35 -3.10 -14.25
N LEU A 141 12.46 -2.51 -13.44
CA LEU A 141 11.03 -2.64 -13.63
C LEU A 141 10.60 -1.68 -14.73
N VAL A 142 9.85 -2.19 -15.71
CA VAL A 142 9.25 -1.37 -16.76
C VAL A 142 7.78 -1.21 -16.42
N VAL A 143 7.32 0.04 -16.27
CA VAL A 143 5.89 0.37 -16.24
C VAL A 143 5.50 0.95 -17.58
N PHE A 144 4.37 0.51 -18.12
CA PHE A 144 3.92 0.96 -19.43
C PHE A 144 2.44 1.28 -19.47
N ARG A 145 2.07 2.08 -20.46
CA ARG A 145 0.70 2.33 -20.89
C ARG A 145 0.64 2.27 -22.40
N SER A 146 -0.26 1.45 -22.92
CA SER A 146 -0.56 1.36 -24.34
C SER A 146 -0.93 2.73 -24.94
N ARG A 147 -0.63 2.92 -26.23
CA ARG A 147 -0.88 4.19 -26.92
C ARG A 147 -2.35 4.49 -27.15
N ASP A 148 -3.15 3.45 -27.28
CA ASP A 148 -4.62 3.51 -27.41
C ASP A 148 -5.33 3.65 -26.05
N TYR A 149 -4.58 3.64 -24.95
CA TYR A 149 -5.09 3.72 -23.58
C TYR A 149 -6.01 2.56 -23.17
N ALA A 150 -5.97 1.43 -23.90
CA ALA A 150 -6.73 0.25 -23.52
C ALA A 150 -6.07 -0.48 -22.33
N TRP A 151 -4.74 -0.54 -22.34
CA TRP A 151 -3.93 -1.34 -21.44
C TRP A 151 -2.90 -0.52 -20.65
N ALA A 152 -2.65 -0.96 -19.42
CA ALA A 152 -1.48 -0.60 -18.64
C ALA A 152 -0.87 -1.86 -18.03
N GLY A 153 0.38 -1.81 -17.61
CA GLY A 153 1.03 -3.01 -17.14
C GLY A 153 2.48 -2.83 -16.72
N PHE A 154 3.08 -3.97 -16.40
CA PHE A 154 4.45 -4.05 -15.94
C PHE A 154 5.19 -5.14 -16.68
N ARG A 155 6.48 -4.91 -16.88
CA ARG A 155 7.42 -5.88 -17.42
C ARG A 155 8.67 -5.92 -16.54
N PHE A 156 9.19 -7.12 -16.33
CA PHE A 156 10.45 -7.38 -15.65
C PHE A 156 11.20 -8.49 -16.38
N GLY A 157 12.42 -8.19 -16.86
CA GLY A 157 13.16 -9.09 -17.74
C GLY A 157 12.35 -9.47 -18.98
N GLY A 158 12.11 -10.78 -19.17
CA GLY A 158 11.32 -11.34 -20.27
C GLY A 158 9.83 -11.54 -19.99
N GLU A 159 9.36 -11.20 -18.79
CA GLU A 159 7.97 -11.42 -18.35
C GLU A 159 7.21 -10.10 -18.31
N SER A 160 5.95 -10.13 -18.72
CA SER A 160 5.05 -8.99 -18.72
C SER A 160 3.65 -9.39 -18.31
N PHE A 161 2.91 -8.45 -17.73
CA PHE A 161 1.48 -8.55 -17.59
C PHE A 161 0.79 -7.21 -17.86
N ARG A 162 -0.43 -7.27 -18.42
CA ARG A 162 -1.27 -6.11 -18.69
C ARG A 162 -2.66 -6.27 -18.09
N PHE A 163 -3.28 -5.14 -17.80
CA PHE A 163 -4.65 -5.01 -17.29
C PHE A 163 -5.30 -3.76 -17.86
N SER A 164 -6.63 -3.67 -17.77
CA SER A 164 -7.38 -2.51 -18.27
C SER A 164 -6.86 -1.21 -17.69
N CYS A 165 -6.63 -0.21 -18.55
CA CYS A 165 -6.15 1.09 -18.11
C CYS A 165 -7.15 1.74 -17.12
N TRP A 166 -6.64 2.66 -16.29
CA TRP A 166 -7.44 3.41 -15.30
C TRP A 166 -8.14 2.58 -14.22
N SER A 167 -7.80 1.30 -14.07
CA SER A 167 -8.40 0.42 -13.07
C SER A 167 -7.90 0.69 -11.65
N ILE A 168 -6.67 1.19 -11.53
CA ILE A 168 -6.06 1.63 -10.27
C ILE A 168 -6.29 3.14 -10.15
N SER A 169 -6.93 3.55 -9.05
CA SER A 169 -7.27 4.94 -8.76
C SER A 169 -6.21 5.63 -7.89
N THR A 170 -5.62 4.90 -6.94
CA THR A 170 -4.64 5.44 -5.99
C THR A 170 -3.56 4.40 -5.72
N ILE A 171 -2.31 4.86 -5.65
CA ILE A 171 -1.17 4.13 -5.10
C ILE A 171 -0.74 4.87 -3.84
N ARG A 172 -0.83 4.20 -2.70
CA ARG A 172 -0.42 4.74 -1.41
C ARG A 172 0.84 4.04 -0.93
N PHE A 173 1.86 4.82 -0.65
CA PHE A 173 3.05 4.38 0.05
C PHE A 173 2.91 4.72 1.53
N THR A 174 3.07 3.72 2.39
CA THR A 174 3.03 3.87 3.85
C THR A 174 4.39 3.52 4.42
N ASP A 175 5.01 4.50 5.04
CA ASP A 175 6.22 4.38 5.82
C ASP A 175 5.83 4.04 7.27
N VAL A 176 6.02 2.79 7.67
CA VAL A 176 5.67 2.32 9.02
C VAL A 176 6.90 2.36 9.91
N LEU A 177 6.97 3.40 10.73
CA LEU A 177 8.03 3.60 11.71
C LEU A 177 7.88 2.61 12.87
N PRO A 178 8.98 2.00 13.35
CA PRO A 178 8.90 1.08 14.47
C PRO A 178 8.64 1.82 15.79
N ALA A 179 7.68 1.36 16.61
CA ALA A 179 7.69 1.67 18.05
C ALA A 179 8.55 0.68 18.85
N LYS A 180 8.59 -0.59 18.41
CA LYS A 180 9.48 -1.67 18.88
C LYS A 180 9.79 -2.61 17.72
N GLY A 181 11.02 -3.09 17.61
CA GLY A 181 11.48 -3.94 16.49
C GLY A 181 11.79 -3.12 15.23
N ASP A 182 11.69 -3.76 14.07
CA ASP A 182 12.01 -3.14 12.78
C ASP A 182 10.78 -2.47 12.15
N GLY A 183 11.01 -1.33 11.48
CA GLY A 183 10.00 -0.68 10.65
C GLY A 183 9.75 -1.45 9.36
N TYR A 184 8.74 -1.03 8.60
CA TYR A 184 8.51 -1.62 7.28
C TYR A 184 7.84 -0.64 6.32
N TYR A 185 7.96 -0.96 5.05
CA TYR A 185 7.36 -0.21 3.96
C TYR A 185 6.16 -0.99 3.43
N ALA A 186 5.02 -0.33 3.27
CA ALA A 186 3.82 -0.96 2.71
C ALA A 186 3.31 -0.17 1.49
N VAL A 187 2.86 -0.90 0.48
CA VAL A 187 2.18 -0.33 -0.69
C VAL A 187 0.74 -0.79 -0.69
N THR A 188 -0.17 0.16 -0.88
CA THR A 188 -1.59 -0.10 -1.00
C THR A 188 -2.08 0.42 -2.35
N LEU A 189 -2.80 -0.41 -3.08
CA LEU A 189 -3.46 -0.11 -4.34
C LEU A 189 -4.96 0.01 -4.11
N GLN A 190 -5.52 1.15 -4.51
CA GLN A 190 -6.95 1.36 -4.52
C GLN A 190 -7.49 1.13 -5.93
N PHE A 191 -8.31 0.11 -6.08
CA PHE A 191 -8.98 -0.29 -7.32
C PHE A 191 -10.36 0.34 -7.42
N LYS A 192 -10.78 0.65 -8.65
CA LYS A 192 -12.16 1.06 -8.94
C LYS A 192 -13.15 -0.11 -8.85
N ALA A 193 -12.64 -1.34 -9.00
CA ALA A 193 -13.41 -2.58 -8.90
C ALA A 193 -13.26 -3.21 -7.51
N SER A 194 -14.20 -4.08 -7.16
CA SER A 194 -14.07 -4.94 -5.97
C SER A 194 -13.24 -6.18 -6.27
N ALA A 195 -12.59 -6.75 -5.24
CA ALA A 195 -11.86 -8.02 -5.38
C ALA A 195 -12.76 -9.12 -5.97
N ARG A 196 -12.24 -9.88 -6.94
CA ARG A 196 -13.01 -10.85 -7.75
C ARG A 196 -13.60 -11.99 -6.92
N ASN A 197 -12.91 -12.38 -5.84
CA ASN A 197 -13.24 -13.56 -5.04
C ASN A 197 -13.68 -13.23 -3.59
N ARG A 198 -14.14 -11.99 -3.32
CA ARG A 198 -14.42 -11.56 -1.95
C ARG A 198 -15.88 -11.79 -1.53
N PRO A 199 -16.15 -12.34 -0.33
CA PRO A 199 -17.51 -12.49 0.18
C PRO A 199 -18.21 -11.14 0.37
N SER A 200 -19.52 -11.13 0.12
CA SER A 200 -20.38 -9.94 0.05
C SER A 200 -20.50 -9.13 1.34
N GLU A 201 -20.09 -9.69 2.48
CA GLU A 201 -20.25 -9.09 3.82
C GLU A 201 -19.11 -8.15 4.25
N THR A 202 -18.10 -7.95 3.40
CA THR A 202 -17.00 -7.04 3.73
C THR A 202 -17.43 -5.57 3.63
N SER A 203 -17.08 -4.73 4.61
CA SER A 203 -17.45 -3.32 4.64
C SER A 203 -17.15 -2.59 3.32
N TYR A 204 -18.03 -1.66 2.91
CA TYR A 204 -17.90 -0.91 1.64
C TYR A 204 -16.54 -0.18 1.49
N ARG A 205 -15.93 0.26 2.62
CA ARG A 205 -14.63 0.95 2.63
C ARG A 205 -13.43 0.05 2.29
N SER A 206 -13.55 -1.26 2.42
CA SER A 206 -12.46 -2.23 2.17
C SER A 206 -12.60 -2.98 0.85
N ARG A 207 -13.60 -2.64 0.01
CA ARG A 207 -13.99 -3.47 -1.14
C ARG A 207 -12.99 -3.47 -2.29
N GLY A 208 -12.23 -2.40 -2.47
CA GLY A 208 -11.29 -2.20 -3.58
C GLY A 208 -9.89 -1.81 -3.13
N VAL A 209 -9.42 -2.30 -1.97
CA VAL A 209 -8.10 -1.95 -1.44
C VAL A 209 -7.28 -3.22 -1.22
N GLY A 210 -6.21 -3.38 -2.00
CA GLY A 210 -5.22 -4.45 -1.86
C GLY A 210 -3.85 -3.87 -1.52
N GLY A 211 -2.94 -4.66 -0.94
CA GLY A 211 -1.62 -4.15 -0.59
C GLY A 211 -0.63 -5.24 -0.23
N PHE A 212 0.64 -4.87 -0.21
CA PHE A 212 1.79 -5.75 0.05
C PHE A 212 2.91 -4.96 0.74
N LEU A 213 3.90 -5.68 1.26
CA LEU A 213 5.04 -5.10 1.98
C LEU A 213 6.28 -5.04 1.07
N ILE A 214 7.01 -3.91 1.07
CA ILE A 214 8.30 -3.78 0.38
C ILE A 214 9.42 -4.04 1.38
N LEU A 215 9.86 -5.30 1.47
CA LEU A 215 11.11 -5.76 2.11
C LEU A 215 11.34 -5.35 3.59
N SER A 216 12.18 -6.12 4.29
CA SER A 216 12.24 -6.12 5.76
C SER A 216 13.30 -5.21 6.38
N ASP A 217 14.25 -4.70 5.60
CA ASP A 217 15.26 -3.76 6.11
C ASP A 217 14.80 -2.33 5.87
N HIS A 218 14.56 -1.61 6.95
CA HIS A 218 14.00 -0.26 6.99
C HIS A 218 15.05 0.83 7.27
N PRO A 219 16.00 1.12 6.34
CA PRO A 219 16.77 2.34 6.43
C PRO A 219 15.94 3.50 5.90
N ALA A 220 15.85 4.58 6.67
CA ALA A 220 15.13 5.80 6.30
C ALA A 220 15.59 6.40 4.95
N SER A 221 16.85 6.19 4.58
CA SER A 221 17.42 6.63 3.28
C SER A 221 16.81 5.95 2.06
N ARG A 222 16.02 4.88 2.24
CA ARG A 222 15.39 4.12 1.15
C ARG A 222 13.96 4.60 0.84
N ALA A 223 13.34 5.34 1.75
CA ALA A 223 11.97 5.85 1.58
C ALA A 223 11.87 6.83 0.39
N ASP A 224 12.87 7.68 0.19
CA ASP A 224 12.88 8.67 -0.91
C ASP A 224 12.92 8.00 -2.28
N ASN A 225 13.75 6.98 -2.45
CA ASN A 225 13.87 6.24 -3.71
C ASN A 225 12.62 5.42 -4.03
N ILE A 226 12.04 4.76 -3.01
CA ILE A 226 10.75 4.05 -3.16
C ILE A 226 9.64 5.04 -3.49
N THR A 227 9.61 6.20 -2.82
CA THR A 227 8.65 7.27 -3.07
C THR A 227 8.74 7.77 -4.50
N ALA A 228 9.95 8.08 -4.99
CA ALA A 228 10.17 8.52 -6.35
C ALA A 228 9.70 7.46 -7.36
N THR A 229 10.06 6.20 -7.14
CA THR A 229 9.66 5.07 -7.99
C THR A 229 8.14 4.90 -8.05
N LEU A 230 7.48 4.85 -6.90
CA LEU A 230 6.02 4.67 -6.82
C LEU A 230 5.25 5.87 -7.38
N ARG A 231 5.80 7.08 -7.24
CA ARG A 231 5.25 8.29 -7.86
C ARG A 231 5.32 8.22 -9.38
N GLU A 232 6.43 7.74 -9.94
CA GLU A 232 6.55 7.54 -11.39
C GLU A 232 5.61 6.44 -11.90
N ILE A 233 5.46 5.33 -11.16
CA ILE A 233 4.46 4.29 -11.46
C ILE A 233 3.06 4.89 -11.48
N ALA A 234 2.68 5.62 -10.43
CA ALA A 234 1.36 6.25 -10.34
C ALA A 234 1.10 7.20 -11.53
N ALA A 235 2.10 7.99 -11.91
CA ALA A 235 2.00 8.90 -13.05
C ALA A 235 1.80 8.17 -14.39
N VAL A 236 2.52 7.07 -14.64
CA VAL A 236 2.36 6.28 -15.88
C VAL A 236 0.97 5.62 -15.93
N LEU A 237 0.54 5.04 -14.81
CA LEU A 237 -0.77 4.39 -14.68
C LEU A 237 -1.93 5.39 -14.62
N GLY A 238 -1.66 6.68 -14.41
CA GLY A 238 -2.68 7.70 -14.26
C GLY A 238 -3.45 7.62 -12.93
N ALA A 239 -2.82 7.07 -11.89
CA ALA A 239 -3.35 6.97 -10.54
C ALA A 239 -2.90 8.16 -9.68
N LYS A 240 -3.66 8.45 -8.61
CA LYS A 240 -3.22 9.37 -7.55
C LYS A 240 -2.08 8.70 -6.77
N TYR A 241 -1.04 9.47 -6.43
CA TYR A 241 -0.03 9.04 -5.47
C TYR A 241 -0.32 9.63 -4.10
N GLU A 242 -0.20 8.82 -3.05
CA GLU A 242 -0.30 9.26 -1.65
C GLU A 242 0.90 8.73 -0.87
N TYR A 243 1.48 9.58 -0.02
CA TYR A 243 2.50 9.20 0.95
C TYR A 243 1.94 9.44 2.35
N GLN A 244 2.18 8.50 3.25
CA GLN A 244 1.87 8.67 4.66
C GLN A 244 2.91 7.98 5.53
N THR A 245 3.08 8.49 6.74
CA THR A 245 3.95 7.90 7.76
C THR A 245 3.11 7.54 8.97
N THR A 246 3.30 6.33 9.50
CA THR A 246 2.54 5.82 10.65
C THR A 246 3.46 5.12 11.65
N MET A 247 3.17 5.23 12.95
CA MET A 247 3.88 4.44 13.96
C MET A 247 3.26 3.04 14.08
N ASN A 248 4.11 2.02 14.20
CA ASN A 248 3.73 0.65 14.53
C ASN A 248 3.33 0.60 16.01
N VAL A 249 2.04 0.61 16.35
CA VAL A 249 1.52 0.68 17.74
C VAL A 249 1.55 -0.67 18.44
#